data_AF-A0A6J8A969-F1
#
_entry.id   AF-A0A6J8A969-F1
#
_cell.length_a   1.000
_cell.length_b   1.000
_cell.length_c   1.000
_cell.angle_alpha   90.00
_cell.angle_beta   90.00
_cell.angle_gamma   90.00
#
_symmetry.space_group_name_H-M   'P 1'
#
loop_
_entity.id
_entity.type
_entity.pdbx_description
1 polymer ?
#
loop_
_entity_poly.entity_id
_entity_poly.type
_entity_poly.pdbx_seq_one_letter_code
_entity_poly.pdbx_strand_id
1 'polypeptide(L)'
;MWTFKFNGDWNVRYFTRFILCFDKRSPNDSCISNLGLCTIKGLIDKFKIFFLGRLCRASVTTTHKQLFNLRLGQILSEDLAKSSITYDLIQTLARYDMLSFLESYIEEAYIPDKRLWSKIVSQSITIFEENRWILSVQRQPKLNRYFKVHSCLTDHRLFRLSATDTFFTRDLLLLIRLGSVAIKSGQCTICNHYTDDIVKHLNLNCEHVVDIRNEMFYAIVNLLSVQDSVKLFQQDEDDMLDITW
;
A
#
# COMPACT_ATOMS: atom_id res chain seq x y z
N MET A 1 -12.50 26.40 -3.69
CA MET A 1 -12.28 25.81 -2.35
C MET A 1 -13.36 24.76 -2.15
N TRP A 2 -13.06 23.48 -2.40
CA TRP A 2 -14.05 22.39 -2.37
C TRP A 2 -14.00 21.68 -1.02
N THR A 3 -15.02 21.87 -0.18
CA THR A 3 -15.19 21.12 1.07
C THR A 3 -15.85 19.78 0.76
N PHE A 4 -15.05 18.72 0.64
CA PHE A 4 -15.55 17.35 0.49
C PHE A 4 -16.02 16.80 1.84
N LYS A 5 -17.28 16.36 1.92
CA LYS A 5 -17.78 15.57 3.05
C LYS A 5 -17.19 14.16 2.99
N PHE A 6 -16.49 13.78 4.06
CA PHE A 6 -15.75 12.51 4.16
C PHE A 6 -16.67 11.34 4.53
N ASN A 7 -17.05 10.51 3.56
CA ASN A 7 -17.53 9.14 3.79
C ASN A 7 -16.35 8.20 3.53
N GLY A 8 -15.82 7.61 4.60
CA GLY A 8 -14.45 7.07 4.71
C GLY A 8 -13.96 6.33 3.46
N ASP A 9 -14.52 5.16 3.16
CA ASP A 9 -13.87 4.20 2.25
C ASP A 9 -13.97 4.53 0.75
N TRP A 10 -15.00 5.27 0.35
CA TRP A 10 -15.18 5.69 -1.04
C TRP A 10 -14.24 6.84 -1.40
N ASN A 11 -14.00 7.76 -0.47
CA ASN A 11 -13.28 8.99 -0.79
C ASN A 11 -11.79 8.77 -1.00
N VAL A 12 -11.14 7.90 -0.20
CA VAL A 12 -9.72 7.56 -0.45
C VAL A 12 -9.57 6.87 -1.80
N ARG A 13 -10.48 5.96 -2.15
CA ARG A 13 -10.48 5.24 -3.44
C ARG A 13 -10.66 6.15 -4.65
N TYR A 14 -11.53 7.15 -4.56
CA TYR A 14 -11.73 8.12 -5.64
C TYR A 14 -10.58 9.12 -5.70
N PHE A 15 -10.09 9.56 -4.54
CA PHE A 15 -8.99 10.51 -4.44
C PHE A 15 -7.67 9.93 -4.97
N THR A 16 -7.33 8.69 -4.60
CA THR A 16 -6.11 8.03 -5.12
C THR A 16 -6.19 7.88 -6.63
N ARG A 17 -7.32 7.42 -7.18
CA ARG A 17 -7.53 7.36 -8.63
C ARG A 17 -7.45 8.72 -9.30
N PHE A 18 -8.02 9.75 -8.69
CA PHE A 18 -8.00 11.11 -9.24
C PHE A 18 -6.57 11.64 -9.34
N ILE A 19 -5.77 11.53 -8.26
CA ILE A 19 -4.36 11.96 -8.26
C ILE A 19 -3.56 11.17 -9.28
N LEU A 20 -3.79 9.87 -9.35
CA LEU A 20 -3.12 8.96 -10.28
C LEU A 20 -3.62 9.07 -11.73
N CYS A 21 -4.68 9.84 -11.96
CA CYS A 21 -5.46 9.83 -13.21
C CYS A 21 -5.92 8.41 -13.62
N PHE A 22 -6.10 7.46 -12.71
CA PHE A 22 -6.53 6.10 -13.03
C PHE A 22 -8.00 6.04 -13.47
N ASP A 23 -8.32 5.05 -14.30
CA ASP A 23 -9.72 4.78 -14.66
C ASP A 23 -10.54 4.38 -13.43
N LYS A 24 -11.84 4.68 -13.45
CA LYS A 24 -12.76 4.31 -12.36
C LYS A 24 -12.78 2.80 -12.09
N ARG A 25 -12.50 1.98 -13.11
CA ARG A 25 -12.44 0.51 -13.04
C ARG A 25 -11.05 -0.03 -12.68
N SER A 26 -10.04 0.82 -12.48
CA SER A 26 -8.71 0.37 -12.04
C SER A 26 -8.80 -0.33 -10.67
N PRO A 27 -8.02 -1.42 -10.43
CA PRO A 27 -8.04 -2.13 -9.16
C PRO A 27 -7.67 -1.24 -7.97
N ASN A 28 -8.44 -1.32 -6.86
CA ASN A 28 -8.21 -0.47 -5.68
C ASN A 28 -6.81 -0.67 -5.10
N ASP A 29 -6.36 -1.92 -5.02
CA ASP A 29 -5.11 -2.28 -4.36
C ASP A 29 -3.92 -1.63 -5.06
N SER A 30 -3.88 -1.61 -6.39
CA SER A 30 -2.84 -0.89 -7.12
C SER A 30 -2.96 0.63 -6.98
N CYS A 31 -4.17 1.19 -6.96
CA CYS A 31 -4.35 2.63 -6.76
C CYS A 31 -3.82 3.13 -5.40
N ILE A 32 -4.11 2.38 -4.32
CA ILE A 32 -3.78 2.79 -2.96
C ILE A 32 -2.29 2.54 -2.68
N SER A 33 -1.77 1.37 -3.10
CA SER A 33 -0.37 1.01 -2.84
C SER A 33 0.63 1.89 -3.60
N ASN A 34 0.30 2.38 -4.79
CA ASN A 34 1.15 3.34 -5.50
C ASN A 34 1.48 4.61 -4.70
N LEU A 35 0.66 4.95 -3.70
CA LEU A 35 0.86 6.09 -2.79
C LEU A 35 1.35 5.65 -1.40
N GLY A 36 1.78 4.39 -1.23
CA GLY A 36 2.23 3.85 0.07
C GLY A 36 1.17 3.90 1.17
N LEU A 37 -0.11 4.04 0.82
CA LEU A 37 -1.16 4.29 1.80
C LEU A 37 -1.67 2.96 2.39
N CYS A 38 -1.91 2.96 3.70
CA CYS A 38 -2.71 1.93 4.35
C CYS A 38 -4.19 2.10 3.95
N THR A 39 -4.95 1.02 4.07
CA THR A 39 -6.41 1.13 4.00
C THR A 39 -6.94 1.99 5.13
N ILE A 40 -8.15 2.52 4.95
CA ILE A 40 -8.84 3.26 6.00
C ILE A 40 -9.09 2.39 7.22
N LYS A 41 -9.33 1.08 7.02
CA LYS A 41 -9.44 0.14 8.13
C LYS A 41 -8.14 0.10 8.95
N GLY A 42 -6.99 -0.03 8.29
CA GLY A 42 -5.68 0.02 8.95
C GLY A 42 -5.45 1.35 9.68
N LEU A 43 -5.88 2.48 9.10
CA LEU A 43 -5.79 3.80 9.75
C LEU A 43 -6.71 3.91 10.98
N ILE A 44 -7.95 3.44 10.89
CA ILE A 44 -8.88 3.40 12.03
C ILE A 44 -8.30 2.53 13.14
N ASP A 45 -7.78 1.37 12.80
CA ASP A 45 -7.18 0.46 13.76
C ASP A 45 -5.93 1.05 14.41
N LYS A 46 -5.12 1.80 13.66
CA LYS A 46 -4.01 2.59 14.20
C LYS A 46 -4.46 3.53 15.30
N PHE A 47 -5.53 4.28 15.05
CA PHE A 47 -6.07 5.19 16.06
C PHE A 47 -6.67 4.44 17.26
N LYS A 48 -7.33 3.31 17.05
CA LYS A 48 -7.81 2.45 18.14
C LYS A 48 -6.67 1.97 19.04
N ILE A 49 -5.58 1.46 18.47
CA ILE A 49 -4.45 0.96 19.23
C ILE A 49 -3.69 2.11 19.93
N PHE A 50 -3.58 3.28 19.29
CA PHE A 50 -3.07 4.48 19.96
C PHE A 50 -3.93 4.91 21.15
N PHE A 51 -5.25 4.88 20.98
CA PHE A 51 -6.19 5.17 22.04
C PHE A 51 -6.05 4.17 23.20
N LEU A 52 -5.93 2.88 22.91
CA LEU A 52 -5.68 1.85 23.91
C LEU A 52 -4.39 2.13 24.70
N GLY A 53 -3.28 2.41 24.03
CA GLY A 53 -2.03 2.74 24.73
C GLY A 53 -2.16 4.00 25.61
N ARG A 54 -2.98 4.98 25.19
CA ARG A 54 -3.29 6.16 26.04
C ARG A 54 -4.13 5.77 27.27
N LEU A 55 -5.09 4.86 27.12
CA LEU A 55 -5.83 4.31 28.26
C LEU A 55 -4.90 3.55 29.19
N CYS A 56 -4.00 2.72 28.68
CA CYS A 56 -3.03 1.97 29.49
C CYS A 56 -2.08 2.89 30.28
N ARG A 57 -1.73 4.07 29.76
CA ARG A 57 -0.89 5.06 30.47
C ARG A 57 -1.65 6.08 31.33
N ALA A 58 -2.97 6.14 31.23
CA ALA A 58 -3.75 7.11 32.00
C ALA A 58 -3.62 6.83 33.51
N SER A 59 -3.65 7.91 34.31
CA SER A 59 -3.64 7.79 35.77
C SER A 59 -4.81 6.94 36.26
N VAL A 60 -4.55 6.06 37.23
CA VAL A 60 -5.53 5.13 37.84
C VAL A 60 -6.69 5.88 38.49
N THR A 61 -6.48 7.15 38.85
CA THR A 61 -7.52 8.03 39.42
C THR A 61 -8.55 8.51 38.39
N THR A 62 -8.26 8.38 37.09
CA THR A 62 -9.18 8.85 36.05
C THR A 62 -10.32 7.87 35.81
N THR A 63 -11.54 8.39 35.69
CA THR A 63 -12.76 7.58 35.48
C THR A 63 -12.66 6.67 34.25
N HIS A 64 -12.08 7.16 33.15
CA HIS A 64 -11.92 6.38 31.92
C HIS A 64 -10.98 5.18 32.11
N LYS A 65 -9.93 5.32 32.92
CA LYS A 65 -9.00 4.24 33.26
C LYS A 65 -9.66 3.19 34.15
N GLN A 66 -10.39 3.64 35.17
CA GLN A 66 -11.12 2.75 36.07
C GLN A 66 -12.17 1.95 35.32
N LEU A 67 -12.94 2.60 34.45
CA LEU A 67 -13.94 1.94 33.60
C LEU A 67 -13.28 0.95 32.63
N PHE A 68 -12.17 1.34 32.00
CA PHE A 68 -11.42 0.45 31.12
C PHE A 68 -10.93 -0.80 31.86
N ASN A 69 -10.31 -0.66 33.03
CA ASN A 69 -9.83 -1.78 33.83
C ASN A 69 -10.97 -2.68 34.32
N LEU A 70 -12.09 -2.09 34.77
CA LEU A 70 -13.28 -2.85 35.15
C LEU A 70 -13.81 -3.69 33.98
N ARG A 71 -13.94 -3.08 32.80
CA ARG A 71 -14.39 -3.77 31.58
C ARG A 71 -13.40 -4.84 31.12
N LEU A 72 -12.10 -4.57 31.24
CA LEU A 72 -11.07 -5.54 30.93
C LEU A 72 -11.18 -6.76 31.85
N GLY A 73 -11.32 -6.55 33.17
CA GLY A 73 -11.55 -7.63 34.13
C GLY A 73 -12.78 -8.48 33.80
N GLN A 74 -13.90 -7.83 33.46
CA GLN A 74 -15.14 -8.52 33.05
C GLN A 74 -15.00 -9.33 31.75
N ILE A 75 -14.15 -8.87 30.81
CA ILE A 75 -13.88 -9.62 29.58
C ILE A 75 -13.00 -10.84 29.88
N LEU A 76 -12.02 -10.69 30.77
CA LEU A 76 -11.12 -11.78 31.16
C LEU A 76 -11.84 -12.87 31.98
N SER A 77 -12.88 -12.50 32.72
CA SER A 77 -13.73 -13.45 33.45
C SER A 77 -14.85 -14.08 32.59
N GLU A 78 -14.86 -13.81 31.28
CA GLU A 78 -15.91 -14.23 30.33
C GLU A 78 -17.34 -13.74 30.66
N ASP A 79 -17.46 -12.77 31.59
CA ASP A 79 -18.74 -12.27 32.09
C ASP A 79 -19.39 -11.20 31.18
N LEU A 80 -18.73 -10.77 30.11
CA LEU A 80 -19.18 -9.67 29.27
C LEU A 80 -19.49 -10.05 27.82
N ALA A 81 -20.57 -9.46 27.30
CA ALA A 81 -20.91 -9.52 25.88
C ALA A 81 -19.78 -8.98 24.98
N LYS A 82 -19.52 -9.69 23.88
CA LYS A 82 -18.52 -9.42 22.82
C LYS A 82 -18.77 -8.13 22.01
N SER A 83 -19.49 -7.15 22.55
CA SER A 83 -19.92 -5.92 21.87
C SER A 83 -19.35 -4.63 22.48
N SER A 84 -18.53 -4.71 23.53
CA SER A 84 -17.96 -3.51 24.16
C SER A 84 -16.82 -2.89 23.35
N ILE A 85 -16.59 -1.58 23.54
CA ILE A 85 -15.43 -0.88 22.94
C ILE A 85 -14.12 -1.52 23.40
N THR A 86 -14.01 -1.92 24.68
CA THR A 86 -12.82 -2.62 25.20
C THR A 86 -12.59 -3.93 24.44
N TYR A 87 -13.65 -4.70 24.18
CA TYR A 87 -13.54 -5.92 23.39
C TYR A 87 -13.07 -5.64 21.96
N ASP A 88 -13.61 -4.62 21.29
CA ASP A 88 -13.18 -4.20 19.95
C ASP A 88 -11.70 -3.75 19.92
N LEU A 89 -11.21 -3.07 20.98
CA LEU A 89 -9.80 -2.72 21.11
C LEU A 89 -8.90 -3.96 21.24
N ILE A 90 -9.31 -4.95 22.04
CA ILE A 90 -8.58 -6.21 22.22
C ILE A 90 -8.56 -7.01 20.92
N GLN A 91 -9.71 -7.15 20.24
CA GLN A 91 -9.79 -7.78 18.92
C GLN A 91 -8.94 -7.06 17.88
N THR A 92 -8.83 -5.73 17.99
CA THR A 92 -7.94 -4.96 17.13
C THR A 92 -6.48 -5.28 17.44
N LEU A 93 -6.03 -5.32 18.71
CA LEU A 93 -4.66 -5.78 19.04
C LEU A 93 -4.38 -7.19 18.51
N ALA A 94 -5.31 -8.12 18.69
CA ALA A 94 -5.17 -9.51 18.24
C ALA A 94 -4.93 -9.60 16.74
N ARG A 95 -5.63 -8.78 15.94
CA ARG A 95 -5.45 -8.74 14.47
C ARG A 95 -4.01 -8.41 14.05
N TYR A 96 -3.31 -7.60 14.83
CA TYR A 96 -1.95 -7.14 14.52
C TYR A 96 -0.87 -7.87 15.33
N ASP A 97 -1.21 -8.99 15.97
CA ASP A 97 -0.30 -9.80 16.80
C ASP A 97 0.35 -8.97 17.94
N MET A 98 -0.48 -8.15 18.60
CA MET A 98 -0.03 -7.23 19.65
C MET A 98 -0.64 -7.54 21.04
N LEU A 99 -1.16 -8.75 21.24
CA LEU A 99 -1.79 -9.13 22.52
C LEU A 99 -0.81 -9.20 23.69
N SER A 100 0.45 -9.54 23.43
CA SER A 100 1.51 -9.59 24.45
C SER A 100 1.67 -8.26 25.21
N PHE A 101 1.43 -7.12 24.55
CA PHE A 101 1.45 -5.81 25.23
C PHE A 101 0.28 -5.61 26.19
N LEU A 102 -0.86 -6.25 25.94
CA LEU A 102 -1.99 -6.25 26.87
C LEU A 102 -1.72 -7.18 28.05
N GLU A 103 -1.10 -8.34 27.80
CA GLU A 103 -0.67 -9.29 28.84
C GLU A 103 0.33 -8.64 29.79
N SER A 104 1.40 -8.02 29.28
CA SER A 104 2.36 -7.26 30.11
C SER A 104 1.68 -6.10 30.87
N TYR A 105 0.65 -5.48 30.29
CA TYR A 105 -0.11 -4.46 31.00
C TYR A 105 -0.95 -5.04 32.15
N ILE A 106 -1.53 -6.24 31.98
CA ILE A 106 -2.31 -6.90 33.02
C ILE A 106 -1.40 -7.38 34.16
N GLU A 107 -0.27 -7.99 33.82
CA GLU A 107 0.63 -8.63 34.78
C GLU A 107 1.54 -7.64 35.48
N GLU A 108 2.10 -6.68 34.74
CA GLU A 108 3.18 -5.80 35.22
C GLU A 108 2.75 -4.33 35.31
N ALA A 109 1.50 -4.00 34.94
CA ALA A 109 1.05 -2.62 34.71
C ALA A 109 1.94 -1.86 33.71
N TYR A 110 2.62 -2.59 32.82
CA TYR A 110 3.59 -2.03 31.89
C TYR A 110 3.01 -1.84 30.50
N ILE A 111 3.32 -0.69 29.90
CA ILE A 111 3.12 -0.43 28.48
C ILE A 111 4.26 0.48 28.03
N PRO A 112 4.78 0.32 26.78
CA PRO A 112 5.81 1.21 26.28
C PRO A 112 5.43 2.69 26.40
N ASP A 113 6.44 3.55 26.52
CA ASP A 113 6.23 5.00 26.49
C ASP A 113 5.58 5.44 25.15
N LYS A 114 5.07 6.68 25.11
CA LYS A 114 4.34 7.20 23.94
C LYS A 114 5.13 7.08 22.63
N ARG A 115 6.44 7.35 22.64
CA ARG A 115 7.28 7.35 21.44
C ARG A 115 7.52 5.92 20.97
N LEU A 116 7.93 5.04 21.87
CA LEU A 116 8.15 3.63 21.55
C LEU A 116 6.86 2.94 21.10
N TRP A 117 5.75 3.18 21.80
CA TRP A 117 4.42 2.69 21.42
C TRP A 117 4.02 3.15 20.01
N SER A 118 4.25 4.44 19.70
CA SER A 118 3.92 4.98 18.37
C SER A 118 4.68 4.27 17.25
N LYS A 119 5.96 3.93 17.50
CA LYS A 119 6.81 3.21 16.56
C LYS A 119 6.30 1.77 16.36
N ILE A 120 6.10 1.04 17.46
CA ILE A 120 5.63 -0.36 17.44
C ILE A 120 4.32 -0.46 16.66
N VAL A 121 3.30 0.32 17.04
CA VAL A 121 1.98 0.29 16.39
C VAL A 121 2.07 0.64 14.91
N SER A 122 2.88 1.63 14.54
CA SER A 122 3.04 1.99 13.12
C SER A 122 3.68 0.85 12.34
N GLN A 123 4.72 0.21 12.89
CA GLN A 123 5.39 -0.93 12.26
C GLN A 123 4.46 -2.14 12.13
N SER A 124 3.78 -2.55 13.21
CA SER A 124 2.87 -3.70 13.17
C SER A 124 1.75 -3.52 12.15
N ILE A 125 1.18 -2.32 12.04
CA ILE A 125 0.14 -2.03 11.06
C ILE A 125 0.68 -2.02 9.64
N THR A 126 1.85 -1.40 9.41
CA THR A 126 2.49 -1.40 8.09
C THR A 126 2.77 -2.83 7.61
N ILE A 127 3.38 -3.67 8.46
CA ILE A 127 3.69 -5.07 8.12
C ILE A 127 2.40 -5.84 7.78
N PHE A 128 1.35 -5.69 8.59
CA PHE A 128 0.07 -6.34 8.35
C PHE A 128 -0.58 -5.88 7.03
N GLU A 129 -0.62 -4.57 6.78
CA GLU A 129 -1.22 -4.00 5.57
C GLU A 129 -0.43 -4.39 4.31
N GLU A 130 0.90 -4.45 4.41
CA GLU A 130 1.79 -4.90 3.34
C GLU A 130 1.55 -6.37 3.01
N ASN A 131 1.57 -7.26 4.01
CA ASN A 131 1.28 -8.68 3.82
C ASN A 131 -0.11 -8.89 3.20
N ARG A 132 -1.12 -8.18 3.69
CA ARG A 132 -2.47 -8.24 3.11
C ARG A 132 -2.48 -7.78 1.66
N TRP A 133 -1.77 -6.69 1.35
CA TRP A 133 -1.67 -6.17 -0.01
C TRP A 133 -0.95 -7.17 -0.95
N ILE A 134 0.20 -7.73 -0.54
CA ILE A 134 0.94 -8.76 -1.29
C ILE A 134 -0.01 -9.92 -1.63
N LEU A 135 -0.69 -10.47 -0.62
CA LEU A 135 -1.63 -11.57 -0.81
C LEU A 135 -2.78 -11.20 -1.75
N SER A 136 -3.29 -9.97 -1.68
CA SER A 136 -4.39 -9.50 -2.54
C SER A 136 -3.95 -9.37 -4.00
N VAL A 137 -2.74 -8.84 -4.22
CA VAL A 137 -2.17 -8.65 -5.56
C VAL A 137 -1.80 -10.00 -6.18
N GLN A 138 -1.12 -10.88 -5.45
CA GLN A 138 -0.72 -12.21 -5.94
C GLN A 138 -1.91 -13.11 -6.30
N ARG A 139 -3.04 -12.97 -5.60
CA ARG A 139 -4.28 -13.70 -5.92
C ARG A 139 -4.97 -13.21 -7.20
N GLN A 140 -4.52 -12.10 -7.78
CA GLN A 140 -5.11 -11.51 -8.98
C GLN A 140 -4.12 -11.60 -10.14
N PRO A 141 -4.21 -12.62 -11.02
CA PRO A 141 -3.29 -12.78 -12.16
C PRO A 141 -3.19 -11.53 -13.03
N LYS A 142 -4.29 -10.78 -13.16
CA LYS A 142 -4.35 -9.51 -13.89
C LYS A 142 -3.46 -8.39 -13.32
N LEU A 143 -2.95 -8.53 -12.10
CA LEU A 143 -2.06 -7.58 -11.44
C LEU A 143 -0.61 -8.06 -11.40
N ASN A 144 -0.26 -9.19 -12.03
CA ASN A 144 1.10 -9.72 -12.00
C ASN A 144 2.13 -8.71 -12.52
N ARG A 145 1.84 -7.99 -13.61
CA ARG A 145 2.72 -6.91 -14.11
C ARG A 145 2.93 -5.83 -13.05
N TYR A 146 1.87 -5.42 -12.38
CA TYR A 146 1.96 -4.41 -11.33
C TYR A 146 2.86 -4.88 -10.18
N PHE A 147 2.69 -6.11 -9.72
CA PHE A 147 3.49 -6.69 -8.63
C PHE A 147 4.98 -6.76 -8.96
N LYS A 148 5.32 -7.05 -10.22
CA LYS A 148 6.70 -7.06 -10.70
C LYS A 148 7.37 -5.68 -10.62
N VAL A 149 6.62 -4.62 -10.92
CA VAL A 149 7.13 -3.24 -10.87
C VAL A 149 7.08 -2.65 -9.45
N HIS A 150 6.15 -3.12 -8.63
CA HIS A 150 5.88 -2.62 -7.29
C HIS A 150 5.61 -3.77 -6.34
N SER A 151 6.64 -4.13 -5.56
CA SER A 151 6.69 -5.33 -4.72
C SER A 151 6.56 -5.05 -3.21
N CYS A 152 6.48 -3.78 -2.80
CA CYS A 152 6.37 -3.35 -1.41
C CYS A 152 5.27 -2.29 -1.25
N LEU A 153 4.65 -2.20 -0.06
CA LEU A 153 3.61 -1.21 0.21
C LEU A 153 4.25 0.14 0.58
N THR A 154 4.81 0.82 -0.41
CA THR A 154 5.47 2.14 -0.25
C THR A 154 5.11 3.08 -1.39
N ASP A 155 5.49 4.36 -1.31
CA ASP A 155 5.30 5.25 -2.45
C ASP A 155 6.02 4.70 -3.69
N HIS A 156 5.34 4.67 -4.83
CA HIS A 156 5.98 4.28 -6.09
C HIS A 156 7.20 5.18 -6.33
N ARG A 157 8.34 4.60 -6.70
CA ARG A 157 9.60 5.37 -6.83
C ARG A 157 9.49 6.52 -7.82
N LEU A 158 8.75 6.32 -8.92
CA LEU A 158 8.44 7.36 -9.90
C LEU A 158 7.62 8.54 -9.32
N PHE A 159 6.86 8.37 -8.23
CA PHE A 159 6.26 9.50 -7.52
C PHE A 159 7.28 10.36 -6.79
N ARG A 160 8.29 9.74 -6.18
CA ARG A 160 9.36 10.50 -5.53
C ARG A 160 10.12 11.31 -6.56
N LEU A 161 10.35 10.72 -7.73
CA LEU A 161 11.01 11.41 -8.85
C LEU A 161 10.15 12.56 -9.41
N SER A 162 8.84 12.38 -9.54
CA SER A 162 7.95 13.46 -10.01
C SER A 162 7.85 14.62 -9.02
N ALA A 163 8.02 14.35 -7.72
CA ALA A 163 8.11 15.41 -6.71
C ALA A 163 9.40 16.22 -6.79
N THR A 164 10.51 15.62 -7.25
CA THR A 164 11.80 16.31 -7.43
C THR A 164 11.94 16.99 -8.78
N ASP A 165 11.35 16.42 -9.84
CA ASP A 165 11.39 16.97 -11.20
C ASP A 165 9.97 17.14 -11.76
N THR A 166 9.48 18.37 -11.63
CA THR A 166 8.13 18.71 -12.06
C THR A 166 7.95 18.68 -13.59
N PHE A 167 9.04 18.77 -14.36
CA PHE A 167 8.97 18.83 -15.82
C PHE A 167 8.44 17.52 -16.41
N PHE A 168 8.90 16.38 -15.86
CA PHE A 168 8.51 15.04 -16.33
C PHE A 168 7.33 14.43 -15.56
N THR A 169 6.66 15.18 -14.68
CA THR A 169 5.60 14.64 -13.81
C THR A 169 4.52 13.90 -14.59
N ARG A 170 4.08 14.46 -15.73
CA ARG A 170 3.04 13.84 -16.57
C ARG A 170 3.47 12.48 -17.11
N ASP A 171 4.70 12.39 -17.60
CA ASP A 171 5.22 11.18 -18.24
C ASP A 171 5.50 10.09 -17.20
N LEU A 172 6.05 10.48 -16.04
CA LEU A 172 6.24 9.57 -14.91
C LEU A 172 4.92 9.00 -14.39
N LEU A 173 3.88 9.83 -14.28
CA LEU A 173 2.54 9.36 -13.93
C LEU A 173 1.96 8.40 -14.99
N LEU A 174 2.24 8.64 -16.28
CA LEU A 174 1.83 7.72 -17.34
C LEU A 174 2.52 6.35 -17.21
N LEU A 175 3.81 6.31 -16.87
CA LEU A 175 4.54 5.07 -16.64
C LEU A 175 3.96 4.29 -15.45
N ILE A 176 3.67 4.96 -14.33
CA ILE A 176 2.99 4.34 -13.17
C ILE A 176 1.65 3.75 -13.60
N ARG A 177 0.87 4.48 -14.42
CA ARG A 177 -0.41 4.01 -14.96
C ARG A 177 -0.24 2.74 -15.79
N LEU A 178 0.68 2.73 -16.74
CA LEU A 178 0.90 1.57 -17.62
C LEU A 178 1.29 0.32 -16.83
N GLY A 179 2.15 0.46 -15.81
CA GLY A 179 2.51 -0.64 -14.90
C GLY A 179 1.34 -1.13 -14.04
N SER A 180 0.43 -0.22 -13.65
CA SER A 180 -0.67 -0.50 -12.71
C SER A 180 -1.99 -0.91 -13.36
N VAL A 181 -2.10 -0.81 -14.69
CA VAL A 181 -3.28 -1.24 -15.45
C VAL A 181 -3.38 -2.76 -15.37
N ALA A 182 -4.59 -3.26 -15.11
CA ALA A 182 -4.84 -4.70 -15.13
C ALA A 182 -4.55 -5.29 -16.52
N ILE A 183 -3.94 -6.47 -16.56
CA ILE A 183 -3.74 -7.24 -17.79
C ILE A 183 -5.10 -7.49 -18.44
N LYS A 184 -5.17 -7.19 -19.73
CA LYS A 184 -6.35 -7.37 -20.56
C LYS A 184 -5.91 -7.96 -21.89
N SER A 185 -6.59 -9.03 -22.27
CA SER A 185 -6.51 -9.56 -23.62
C SER A 185 -7.27 -8.66 -24.59
N GLY A 186 -6.85 -8.66 -25.84
CA GLY A 186 -7.51 -7.89 -26.89
C GLY A 186 -6.74 -7.89 -28.20
N GLN A 187 -7.39 -7.33 -29.21
CA GLN A 187 -6.77 -7.11 -30.51
C GLN A 187 -6.02 -5.77 -30.50
N CYS A 188 -4.76 -5.80 -30.94
CA CYS A 188 -3.97 -4.60 -31.14
C CYS A 188 -4.53 -3.76 -32.27
N THR A 189 -4.79 -2.48 -32.02
CA THR A 189 -5.36 -1.57 -33.02
C THR A 189 -4.36 -1.13 -34.09
N ILE A 190 -3.06 -1.41 -33.89
CA ILE A 190 -1.99 -1.02 -34.81
C ILE A 190 -1.67 -2.16 -35.77
N CYS A 191 -1.40 -3.35 -35.24
CA CYS A 191 -0.96 -4.51 -36.02
C CYS A 191 -2.06 -5.58 -36.22
N ASN A 192 -3.25 -5.38 -35.65
CA ASN A 192 -4.35 -6.34 -35.65
C ASN A 192 -4.07 -7.72 -35.02
N HIS A 193 -2.91 -7.90 -34.35
CA HIS A 193 -2.58 -9.12 -33.63
C HIS A 193 -3.37 -9.23 -32.32
N TYR A 194 -3.91 -10.41 -32.02
CA TYR A 194 -4.56 -10.69 -30.75
C TYR A 194 -3.53 -11.10 -29.70
N THR A 195 -3.63 -10.56 -28.50
CA THR A 195 -2.68 -10.81 -27.42
C THR A 195 -3.40 -10.90 -26.07
N ASP A 196 -2.81 -11.65 -25.13
CA ASP A 196 -3.34 -11.78 -23.76
C ASP A 196 -3.02 -10.55 -22.89
N ASP A 197 -2.06 -9.73 -23.32
CA ASP A 197 -1.69 -8.50 -22.63
C ASP A 197 -1.41 -7.39 -23.64
N ILE A 198 -2.44 -6.59 -23.92
CA ILE A 198 -2.36 -5.50 -24.90
C ILE A 198 -1.28 -4.46 -24.54
N VAL A 199 -1.08 -4.21 -23.25
CA VAL A 199 -0.08 -3.23 -22.80
C VAL A 199 1.32 -3.80 -22.98
N LYS A 200 1.57 -5.06 -22.62
CA LYS A 200 2.86 -5.72 -22.89
C LYS A 200 3.15 -5.75 -24.38
N HIS A 201 2.16 -6.12 -25.20
CA HIS A 201 2.33 -6.16 -26.65
C HIS A 201 2.72 -4.80 -27.22
N LEU A 202 1.99 -3.73 -26.91
CA LEU A 202 2.31 -2.40 -27.42
C LEU A 202 3.71 -1.93 -26.97
N ASN A 203 4.07 -2.17 -25.72
CA ASN A 203 5.32 -1.64 -25.14
C ASN A 203 6.56 -2.49 -25.44
N LEU A 204 6.42 -3.77 -25.80
CA LEU A 204 7.58 -4.66 -25.98
C LEU A 204 7.56 -5.41 -27.32
N ASN A 205 6.39 -5.88 -27.78
CA ASN A 205 6.33 -6.89 -28.84
C ASN A 205 5.81 -6.38 -30.19
N CYS A 206 5.11 -5.25 -30.23
CA CYS A 206 4.45 -4.77 -31.44
C CYS A 206 5.49 -4.27 -32.45
N GLU A 207 5.63 -4.94 -33.58
CA GLU A 207 6.66 -4.62 -34.59
C GLU A 207 6.47 -3.21 -35.18
N HIS A 208 5.22 -2.78 -35.34
CA HIS A 208 4.88 -1.48 -35.91
C HIS A 208 5.21 -0.27 -35.02
N VAL A 209 5.65 -0.49 -33.78
CA VAL A 209 6.13 0.59 -32.90
C VAL A 209 7.58 0.36 -32.47
N VAL A 210 8.31 -0.52 -33.16
CA VAL A 210 9.71 -0.83 -32.82
C VAL A 210 10.60 0.41 -32.95
N ASP A 211 10.39 1.24 -33.97
CA ASP A 211 11.18 2.45 -34.19
C ASP A 211 10.99 3.45 -33.04
N ILE A 212 9.74 3.66 -32.61
CA ILE A 212 9.41 4.52 -31.47
C ILE A 212 10.04 3.99 -30.18
N ARG A 213 10.00 2.66 -29.97
CA ARG A 213 10.66 2.04 -28.80
C ARG A 213 12.16 2.24 -28.86
N ASN A 214 12.78 2.00 -30.01
CA ASN A 214 14.21 2.18 -30.20
C ASN A 214 14.62 3.62 -29.94
N GLU A 215 13.91 4.60 -30.49
CA GLU A 215 14.14 6.03 -30.21
C GLU A 215 14.05 6.35 -28.70
N MET A 216 13.03 5.82 -28.02
CA MET A 216 12.88 5.97 -26.58
C MET A 216 14.06 5.33 -25.83
N PHE A 217 14.44 4.10 -26.17
CA PHE A 217 15.58 3.41 -25.55
C PHE A 217 16.90 4.12 -25.80
N TYR A 218 17.14 4.63 -27.01
CA TYR A 218 18.31 5.45 -27.32
C TYR A 218 18.32 6.73 -26.48
N ALA A 219 17.19 7.41 -26.34
CA ALA A 219 17.09 8.59 -25.49
C ALA A 219 17.41 8.25 -24.03
N ILE A 220 16.92 7.13 -23.50
CA ILE A 220 17.22 6.66 -22.14
C ILE A 220 18.71 6.35 -21.98
N VAL A 221 19.29 5.54 -22.88
CA VAL A 221 20.71 5.16 -22.83
C VAL A 221 21.63 6.39 -22.89
N ASN A 222 21.28 7.39 -23.70
CA ASN A 222 22.05 8.63 -23.79
C ASN A 222 21.96 9.50 -22.52
N LEU A 223 21.01 9.24 -21.62
CA LEU A 223 20.91 9.89 -20.32
C LEU A 223 21.63 9.11 -19.20
N LEU A 224 21.91 7.83 -19.42
CA LEU A 224 22.56 6.96 -18.44
C LEU A 224 24.08 7.11 -18.51
N SER A 225 24.73 6.88 -17.37
CA SER A 225 26.18 6.69 -17.39
C SER A 225 26.52 5.40 -18.17
N VAL A 226 27.75 5.32 -18.70
CA VAL A 226 28.24 4.10 -19.37
C VAL A 226 28.13 2.89 -18.43
N GLN A 227 28.38 3.07 -17.13
CA GLN A 227 28.30 2.01 -16.12
C GLN A 227 26.87 1.53 -15.88
N ASP A 228 25.89 2.44 -15.87
CA ASP A 228 24.48 2.08 -15.70
C ASP A 228 23.91 1.42 -16.95
N SER A 229 24.35 1.88 -18.13
CA SER A 229 23.99 1.28 -19.41
C SER A 229 24.48 -0.17 -19.51
N VAL A 230 25.73 -0.43 -19.15
CA VAL A 230 26.29 -1.80 -19.15
C VAL A 230 25.51 -2.72 -18.21
N LYS A 231 25.11 -2.24 -17.03
CA LYS A 231 24.28 -3.04 -16.11
C LYS A 231 22.90 -3.36 -16.71
N LEU A 232 22.27 -2.38 -17.38
CA LEU A 232 20.97 -2.57 -18.00
C LEU A 232 21.03 -3.63 -19.12
N PHE A 233 22.06 -3.58 -19.98
CA PHE A 233 22.23 -4.53 -21.09
C PHE A 233 22.69 -5.93 -20.66
N GLN A 234 23.09 -6.12 -19.40
CA GLN A 234 23.47 -7.42 -18.84
C GLN A 234 22.30 -8.16 -18.20
N GLN A 235 21.12 -7.55 -18.11
CA GLN A 235 19.92 -8.18 -17.56
C GLN A 235 19.13 -8.89 -18.67
N ASP A 236 18.75 -10.15 -18.45
CA ASP A 236 17.80 -10.85 -19.33
C ASP A 236 16.43 -10.15 -19.30
N GLU A 237 15.60 -10.32 -20.34
CA GLU A 237 14.26 -9.69 -20.40
C GLU A 237 13.36 -10.07 -19.22
N ASP A 238 13.48 -11.31 -18.74
CA ASP A 238 12.78 -11.79 -17.55
C ASP A 238 13.39 -11.21 -16.27
N ASP A 239 14.72 -11.03 -16.21
CA ASP A 239 15.43 -10.42 -15.09
C ASP A 239 15.14 -8.92 -14.96
N MET A 240 14.96 -8.20 -16.09
CA MET A 240 14.55 -6.79 -16.11
C MET A 240 13.19 -6.57 -15.43
N LEU A 241 12.33 -7.59 -15.42
CA LEU A 241 11.03 -7.57 -14.75
C LEU A 241 11.04 -8.21 -13.36
N ASP A 242 12.07 -9.00 -13.03
CA ASP A 242 12.23 -9.69 -11.73
C ASP A 242 13.18 -8.96 -10.77
N ILE A 243 13.59 -7.72 -11.09
CA ILE A 243 14.44 -6.95 -10.20
C ILE A 243 13.67 -6.58 -8.92
N THR A 244 13.90 -7.37 -7.88
CA THR A 244 13.55 -7.05 -6.50
C THR A 244 14.52 -5.97 -6.02
N TRP A 245 14.15 -4.71 -6.26
CA TRP A 245 14.88 -3.54 -5.76
C TRP A 245 14.44 -3.07 -4.39
#